data_AF-A0AAE0AEJ1-F1
#
_entry.id   AF-A0AAE0AEJ1-F1
#
_cell.length_a   1.000
_cell.length_b   1.000
_cell.length_c   1.000
_cell.angle_alpha   90.00
_cell.angle_beta   90.00
_cell.angle_gamma   90.00
#
_symmetry.space_group_name_H-M   'P 1'
#
loop_
_entity.id
_entity.type
_entity.pdbx_description
1 polymer ?
#
loop_
_entity_poly.entity_id
_entity_poly.type
_entity_poly.pdbx_seq_one_letter_code
_entity_poly.pdbx_strand_id
1 'polypeptide(L)'
;MPTRTEYDTLITEGSSEWRKLCDNEAYTNFFPDKHFDLETVLEAGVKPITVLPEKSFTGFFSPEKFETLQGAMSFDEIWDEITNQTEDYRQPRIYIVSWNDHFFVLKLAADAFYIIDSLGERLFEGCNQAYILKFDDSTSMYAKMVKDEVRSVDMPAKDENASHKVDDSTSIEKMAKEEVGSDNMVTTNKVSHKEESVELICNGKECCKEYIKRFLAAIPLGELEAEEKKGMASTFSLHQRLQIDFHYSLSATSSSSSSSYPASSSTNFLFASE
;
A
#
# COMPACT_ATOMS: atom_id res chain seq x y z
N MET A 1 -5.31 17.47 11.01
CA MET A 1 -4.05 16.76 10.70
C MET A 1 -2.94 17.36 11.55
N PRO A 2 -1.93 16.60 11.97
CA PRO A 2 -0.80 17.16 12.70
C PRO A 2 -0.03 18.14 11.79
N THR A 3 0.53 19.17 12.40
CA THR A 3 1.62 19.96 11.81
C THR A 3 2.85 19.07 11.62
N ARG A 4 3.79 19.51 10.77
CA ARG A 4 5.05 18.78 10.57
C ARG A 4 5.77 18.49 11.90
N THR A 5 5.88 19.50 12.77
CA THR A 5 6.54 19.34 14.06
C THR A 5 5.85 18.33 14.97
N GLU A 6 4.50 18.33 15.00
CA GLU A 6 3.74 17.34 15.74
C GLU A 6 3.95 15.93 15.18
N TYR A 7 4.01 15.80 13.84
CA TYR A 7 4.26 14.51 13.20
C TYR A 7 5.70 13.99 13.46
N ASP A 8 6.70 14.85 13.34
CA ASP A 8 8.09 14.54 13.66
C ASP A 8 8.23 14.10 15.13
N THR A 9 7.49 14.75 16.04
CA THR A 9 7.43 14.38 17.46
C THR A 9 6.81 13.00 17.64
N LEU A 10 5.66 12.72 17.00
CA LEU A 10 5.00 11.41 17.05
C LEU A 10 5.90 10.27 16.55
N ILE A 11 6.63 10.49 15.45
CA ILE A 11 7.59 9.52 14.92
C ILE A 11 8.72 9.29 15.92
N THR A 12 9.30 10.37 16.45
CA THR A 12 10.42 10.30 17.41
C THR A 12 10.02 9.57 18.68
N GLU A 13 8.84 9.87 19.25
CA GLU A 13 8.28 9.17 20.39
C GLU A 13 8.03 7.69 20.08
N GLY A 14 7.35 7.40 18.96
CA GLY A 14 7.05 6.03 18.54
C GLY A 14 8.31 5.19 18.35
N SER A 15 9.34 5.73 17.68
CA SER A 15 10.64 5.07 17.53
C SER A 15 11.38 4.89 18.86
N SER A 16 11.15 5.77 19.83
CA SER A 16 11.70 5.61 21.18
C SER A 16 11.04 4.47 21.93
N GLU A 17 9.71 4.38 21.90
CA GLU A 17 8.99 3.27 22.53
C GLU A 17 9.30 1.92 21.87
N TRP A 18 9.40 1.89 20.53
CA TRP A 18 9.80 0.69 19.80
C TRP A 18 11.17 0.16 20.23
N ARG A 19 12.15 1.05 20.42
CA ARG A 19 13.49 0.66 20.93
C ARG A 19 13.41 0.06 22.32
N LYS A 20 12.58 0.61 23.22
CA LYS A 20 12.38 0.03 24.55
C LYS A 20 11.81 -1.39 24.49
N LEU A 21 10.88 -1.65 23.57
CA LEU A 21 10.36 -3.00 23.32
C LEU A 21 11.47 -3.93 22.81
N CYS A 22 12.32 -3.45 21.91
CA CYS A 22 13.47 -4.18 21.40
C CYS A 22 14.57 -4.45 22.44
N ASP A 23 14.64 -3.65 23.52
CA ASP A 23 15.61 -3.84 24.60
C ASP A 23 15.10 -4.81 25.68
N ASN A 24 13.84 -5.24 25.59
CA ASN A 24 13.26 -6.22 26.49
C ASN A 24 13.63 -7.65 26.04
N GLU A 25 14.45 -8.34 26.85
CA GLU A 25 14.92 -9.69 26.56
C GLU A 25 13.78 -10.69 26.31
N ALA A 26 12.66 -10.57 27.03
CA ALA A 26 11.53 -11.46 26.84
C ALA A 26 10.97 -11.30 25.42
N TYR A 27 10.74 -10.08 24.96
CA TYR A 27 10.25 -9.82 23.61
C TYR A 27 11.26 -10.22 22.54
N THR A 28 12.54 -9.95 22.72
CA THR A 28 13.56 -10.37 21.72
C THR A 28 13.75 -11.88 21.63
N ASN A 29 13.43 -12.63 22.68
CA ASN A 29 13.44 -14.10 22.61
C ASN A 29 12.27 -14.63 21.75
N PHE A 30 11.12 -13.95 21.76
CA PHE A 30 9.97 -14.29 20.92
C PHE A 30 10.06 -13.70 19.50
N PHE A 31 10.66 -12.52 19.35
CA PHE A 31 10.82 -11.78 18.10
C PHE A 31 12.30 -11.39 17.87
N PRO A 32 13.16 -12.35 17.45
CA PRO A 32 14.60 -12.10 17.29
C PRO A 32 14.94 -11.07 16.20
N ASP A 33 14.08 -10.96 15.18
CA ASP A 33 14.15 -9.97 14.10
C ASP A 33 13.57 -8.60 14.51
N LYS A 34 12.97 -8.53 15.71
CA LYS A 34 12.31 -7.35 16.27
C LYS A 34 11.07 -6.91 15.50
N HIS A 35 10.43 -7.80 14.74
CA HIS A 35 9.15 -7.53 14.09
C HIS A 35 8.01 -7.96 15.02
N PHE A 36 7.53 -7.06 15.88
CA PHE A 36 6.44 -7.36 16.81
C PHE A 36 5.08 -7.43 16.10
N ASP A 37 4.26 -8.41 16.48
CA ASP A 37 2.85 -8.46 16.10
C ASP A 37 2.02 -7.40 16.85
N LEU A 38 0.80 -7.16 16.37
CA LEU A 38 -0.07 -6.13 16.92
C LEU A 38 -0.48 -6.46 18.37
N GLU A 39 -0.76 -7.72 18.66
CA GLU A 39 -1.13 -8.22 19.98
C GLU A 39 -0.05 -7.90 21.02
N THR A 40 1.22 -8.19 20.72
CA THR A 40 2.36 -7.87 21.59
C THR A 40 2.45 -6.37 21.89
N VAL A 41 2.24 -5.53 20.87
CA VAL A 41 2.28 -4.06 21.03
C VAL A 41 1.12 -3.57 21.89
N LEU A 42 -0.08 -4.15 21.74
CA LEU A 42 -1.24 -3.81 22.56
C LEU A 42 -1.05 -4.26 24.03
N GLU A 43 -0.55 -5.47 24.25
CA GLU A 43 -0.28 -6.02 25.58
C GLU A 43 0.82 -5.25 26.32
N ALA A 44 1.82 -4.74 25.60
CA ALA A 44 2.86 -3.91 26.18
C ALA A 44 2.33 -2.58 26.77
N GLY A 45 1.11 -2.17 26.40
CA GLY A 45 0.43 -1.03 27.02
C GLY A 45 1.13 0.31 26.79
N VAL A 46 1.91 0.44 25.72
CA VAL A 46 2.73 1.63 25.41
C VAL A 46 1.87 2.89 25.29
N LYS A 47 0.71 2.79 24.62
CA LYS A 47 -0.34 3.82 24.58
C LYS A 47 -1.72 3.16 24.62
N PRO A 48 -2.74 3.83 25.17
CA PRO A 48 -4.06 3.23 25.31
C PRO A 48 -4.80 3.21 23.96
N ILE A 49 -4.67 2.08 23.26
CA ILE A 49 -5.38 1.76 22.02
C ILE A 49 -6.20 0.50 22.28
N THR A 50 -7.44 0.47 21.78
CA THR A 50 -8.31 -0.70 21.88
C THR A 50 -8.75 -1.12 20.50
N VAL A 51 -8.51 -2.39 20.14
CA VAL A 51 -9.02 -2.99 18.91
C VAL A 51 -10.39 -3.61 19.19
N LEU A 52 -11.39 -3.35 18.35
CA LEU A 52 -12.71 -3.98 18.44
C LEU A 52 -12.83 -5.09 17.38
N PRO A 53 -12.86 -6.37 17.79
CA PRO A 53 -12.96 -7.48 16.85
C PRO A 53 -14.22 -7.43 15.99
N GLU A 54 -15.35 -6.96 16.52
CA GLU A 54 -16.64 -6.95 15.82
C GLU A 54 -16.71 -5.96 14.65
N LYS A 55 -15.76 -5.02 14.60
CA LYS A 55 -15.60 -4.03 13.53
C LYS A 55 -14.30 -4.23 12.76
N SER A 56 -13.58 -5.30 13.04
CA SER A 56 -12.33 -5.66 12.37
C SER A 56 -12.59 -6.73 11.32
N PHE A 57 -11.77 -6.75 10.27
CA PHE A 57 -11.98 -7.61 9.11
C PHE A 57 -10.67 -8.27 8.68
N THR A 58 -10.77 -9.52 8.22
CA THR A 58 -9.70 -10.24 7.55
C THR A 58 -10.19 -10.62 6.17
N GLY A 59 -9.38 -10.34 5.15
CA GLY A 59 -9.73 -10.66 3.78
C GLY A 59 -8.51 -10.75 2.89
N PHE A 60 -8.73 -10.85 1.59
CA PHE A 60 -7.68 -11.11 0.62
C PHE A 60 -7.76 -10.17 -0.57
N PHE A 61 -6.62 -9.87 -1.20
CA PHE A 61 -6.60 -9.22 -2.50
C PHE A 61 -6.98 -10.21 -3.60
N SER A 62 -8.08 -9.94 -4.31
CA SER A 62 -8.58 -10.73 -5.44
C SER A 62 -8.65 -12.26 -5.20
N PRO A 63 -9.29 -12.73 -4.11
CA PRO A 63 -9.41 -14.16 -3.80
C PRO A 63 -10.07 -14.96 -4.92
N GLU A 64 -10.95 -14.34 -5.71
CA GLU A 64 -11.65 -14.95 -6.84
C GLU A 64 -10.72 -15.50 -7.94
N LYS A 65 -9.45 -15.07 -7.95
CA LYS A 65 -8.45 -15.54 -8.91
C LYS A 65 -7.77 -16.85 -8.51
N PHE A 66 -8.01 -17.32 -7.29
CA PHE A 66 -7.33 -18.47 -6.70
C PHE A 66 -8.37 -19.46 -6.16
N GLU A 67 -8.35 -20.70 -6.65
CA GLU A 67 -9.35 -21.73 -6.25
C GLU A 67 -9.35 -21.99 -4.74
N THR A 68 -8.17 -21.94 -4.11
CA THR A 68 -8.02 -22.20 -2.66
C THR A 68 -8.56 -21.09 -1.77
N LEU A 69 -8.77 -19.88 -2.31
CA LEU A 69 -9.36 -18.74 -1.60
C LEU A 69 -10.84 -18.56 -1.91
N GLN A 70 -11.49 -19.54 -2.56
CA GLN A 70 -12.90 -19.43 -2.90
C GLN A 70 -13.77 -19.26 -1.64
N GLY A 71 -14.58 -18.19 -1.64
CA GLY A 71 -15.46 -17.83 -0.53
C GLY A 71 -14.78 -17.02 0.59
N ALA A 72 -13.48 -16.73 0.46
CA ALA A 72 -12.82 -15.77 1.35
C ALA A 72 -13.30 -14.35 1.05
N MET A 73 -13.42 -13.54 2.11
CA MET A 73 -13.76 -12.12 1.98
C MET A 73 -12.68 -11.39 1.18
N SER A 74 -13.09 -10.62 0.18
CA SER A 74 -12.20 -9.81 -0.63
C SER A 74 -11.92 -8.45 0.01
N PHE A 75 -10.80 -7.84 -0.37
CA PHE A 75 -10.49 -6.46 -0.02
C PHE A 75 -11.62 -5.49 -0.44
N ASP A 76 -12.26 -5.75 -1.59
CA ASP A 76 -13.37 -4.92 -2.05
C ASP A 76 -14.58 -5.01 -1.12
N GLU A 77 -14.93 -6.21 -0.65
CA GLU A 77 -15.99 -6.40 0.35
C GLU A 77 -15.64 -5.72 1.68
N ILE A 78 -14.38 -5.80 2.15
CA ILE A 78 -13.95 -5.07 3.34
C ILE A 78 -14.12 -3.57 3.13
N TRP A 79 -13.70 -3.07 1.97
CA TRP A 79 -13.81 -1.64 1.66
C TRP A 79 -15.26 -1.17 1.70
N ASP A 80 -16.17 -1.96 1.13
CA ASP A 80 -17.60 -1.66 1.12
C ASP A 80 -18.15 -1.65 2.57
N GLU A 81 -17.76 -2.60 3.42
CA GLU A 81 -18.14 -2.61 4.85
C GLU A 81 -17.67 -1.35 5.58
N ILE A 82 -16.38 -0.99 5.51
CA ILE A 82 -15.82 0.13 6.28
C ILE A 82 -16.30 1.51 5.78
N THR A 83 -16.76 1.60 4.53
CA THR A 83 -17.28 2.84 3.94
C THR A 83 -18.79 2.97 4.12
N ASN A 84 -19.56 1.88 4.04
CA ASN A 84 -21.01 1.87 4.17
C ASN A 84 -21.50 1.92 5.63
N GLN A 85 -20.64 1.66 6.61
CA GLN A 85 -20.99 1.79 8.03
C GLN A 85 -21.60 3.17 8.34
N THR A 86 -22.89 3.15 8.68
CA THR A 86 -23.77 4.31 8.93
C THR A 86 -23.64 4.90 10.33
N GLU A 87 -22.80 4.32 11.19
CA GLU A 87 -22.57 4.85 12.52
C GLU A 87 -21.85 6.20 12.47
N ASP A 88 -22.41 7.14 13.23
CA ASP A 88 -22.03 8.55 13.41
C ASP A 88 -20.91 9.05 12.48
N TYR A 89 -21.29 9.48 11.27
CA TYR A 89 -20.41 10.11 10.26
C TYR A 89 -19.57 11.29 10.81
N ARG A 90 -19.82 11.73 12.05
CA ARG A 90 -19.07 12.79 12.72
C ARG A 90 -17.72 12.34 13.25
N GLN A 91 -17.52 11.04 13.53
CA GLN A 91 -16.23 10.56 14.04
C GLN A 91 -15.43 9.82 12.95
N PRO A 92 -14.12 10.10 12.84
CA PRO A 92 -13.28 9.37 11.91
C PRO A 92 -13.13 7.92 12.37
N ARG A 93 -13.23 6.99 11.43
CA ARG A 93 -12.91 5.58 11.66
C ARG A 93 -11.41 5.37 11.48
N ILE A 94 -10.77 4.65 12.38
CA ILE A 94 -9.33 4.41 12.35
C ILE A 94 -9.11 2.90 12.34
N TYR A 95 -8.36 2.43 11.36
CA TYR A 95 -7.93 1.05 11.24
C TYR A 95 -6.41 1.01 11.27
N ILE A 96 -5.85 0.10 12.08
CA ILE A 96 -4.48 -0.37 11.86
C ILE A 96 -4.60 -1.47 10.82
N VAL A 97 -3.96 -1.29 9.67
CA VAL A 97 -4.03 -2.22 8.55
C VAL A 97 -2.74 -3.01 8.50
N SER A 98 -2.87 -4.33 8.58
CA SER A 98 -1.76 -5.28 8.57
C SER A 98 -1.76 -5.98 7.22
N TRP A 99 -0.63 -5.93 6.52
CA TRP A 99 -0.49 -6.61 5.24
C TRP A 99 0.94 -7.11 5.06
N ASN A 100 1.07 -8.42 4.79
CA ASN A 100 2.33 -9.14 4.78
C ASN A 100 3.06 -9.02 6.12
N ASP A 101 4.13 -8.22 6.18
CA ASP A 101 5.00 -8.00 7.34
C ASP A 101 4.95 -6.55 7.85
N HIS A 102 3.98 -5.75 7.40
CA HIS A 102 3.92 -4.33 7.67
C HIS A 102 2.56 -3.84 8.13
N PHE A 103 2.59 -2.73 8.87
CA PHE A 103 1.41 -2.05 9.36
C PHE A 103 1.40 -0.59 8.89
N PHE A 104 0.23 -0.11 8.47
CA PHE A 104 -0.02 1.31 8.26
C PHE A 104 -1.37 1.70 8.85
N VAL A 105 -1.59 2.98 9.11
CA VAL A 105 -2.87 3.46 9.65
C VAL A 105 -3.74 3.98 8.53
N LEU A 106 -4.95 3.45 8.41
CA LEU A 106 -5.99 3.95 7.52
C LEU A 106 -7.03 4.71 8.35
N LYS A 107 -7.25 5.98 8.01
CA LYS A 107 -8.25 6.84 8.67
C LYS A 107 -9.30 7.30 7.66
N LEU A 108 -10.56 6.95 7.92
CA LEU A 108 -11.70 7.41 7.13
C LEU A 108 -12.37 8.58 7.86
N ALA A 109 -12.18 9.80 7.36
CA ALA A 109 -12.90 10.97 7.81
C ALA A 109 -13.99 11.37 6.80
N ALA A 110 -14.89 12.27 7.21
CA ALA A 110 -15.99 12.73 6.37
C ALA A 110 -15.48 13.42 5.08
N ASP A 111 -14.43 14.25 5.21
CA ASP A 111 -13.87 15.07 4.14
C ASP A 111 -12.76 14.38 3.33
N ALA A 112 -12.06 13.41 3.93
CA ALA A 112 -10.93 12.75 3.29
C ALA A 112 -10.59 11.40 3.93
N PHE A 113 -9.97 10.51 3.16
CA PHE A 113 -9.31 9.31 3.65
C PHE A 113 -7.81 9.54 3.74
N TYR A 114 -7.17 8.93 4.73
CA TYR A 114 -5.76 9.11 4.99
C TYR A 114 -5.07 7.76 5.15
N ILE A 115 -3.92 7.60 4.49
CA ILE A 115 -2.96 6.53 4.77
C ILE A 115 -1.77 7.17 5.46
N ILE A 116 -1.48 6.74 6.67
CA ILE A 116 -0.34 7.18 7.48
C ILE A 116 0.62 6.01 7.53
N ASP A 117 1.73 6.14 6.84
CA ASP A 117 2.74 5.09 6.72
C ASP A 117 4.13 5.67 7.04
N SER A 118 4.83 5.02 7.96
CA SER A 118 6.18 5.38 8.34
C SER A 118 7.24 4.85 7.37
N LEU A 119 6.88 3.88 6.50
CA LEU A 119 7.80 3.30 5.52
C LEU A 119 7.76 4.06 4.18
N GLY A 120 8.38 5.24 4.16
CA GLY A 120 8.41 6.11 2.99
C GLY A 120 9.08 5.51 1.75
N GLU A 121 9.97 4.52 1.91
CA GLU A 121 10.61 3.82 0.78
C GLU A 121 9.61 3.12 -0.15
N ARG A 122 8.41 2.77 0.35
CA ARG A 122 7.31 2.25 -0.50
C ARG A 122 6.87 3.24 -1.56
N LEU A 123 6.97 4.54 -1.26
CA LEU A 123 6.58 5.61 -2.17
C LEU A 123 7.73 6.00 -3.10
N PHE A 124 8.96 6.00 -2.56
CA PHE A 124 10.13 6.42 -3.31
C PHE A 124 11.38 5.74 -2.77
N GLU A 125 12.10 5.01 -3.62
CA GLU A 125 13.31 4.30 -3.22
C GLU A 125 14.35 5.28 -2.63
N GLY A 126 14.97 4.90 -1.51
CA GLY A 126 15.89 5.76 -0.77
C GLY A 126 15.22 6.91 0.00
N CYS A 127 13.89 6.91 0.11
CA CYS A 127 13.18 7.91 0.90
C CYS A 127 13.39 7.69 2.40
N ASN A 128 13.79 8.78 3.08
CA ASN A 128 14.03 8.82 4.52
C ASN A 128 12.97 9.63 5.28
N GLN A 129 11.78 9.80 4.71
CA GLN A 129 10.67 10.58 5.27
C GLN A 129 9.45 9.69 5.42
N ALA A 130 8.68 9.90 6.50
CA ALA A 130 7.34 9.33 6.63
C ALA A 130 6.32 10.21 5.90
N TYR A 131 5.23 9.61 5.41
CA TYR A 131 4.20 10.35 4.67
C TYR A 131 2.82 10.15 5.27
N ILE A 132 1.98 11.15 5.02
CA ILE A 132 0.54 11.01 5.13
C ILE A 132 -0.04 11.29 3.75
N LEU A 133 -0.63 10.27 3.13
CA LEU A 133 -1.37 10.42 1.90
C LEU A 133 -2.79 10.83 2.26
N LYS A 134 -3.27 11.92 1.66
CA LYS A 134 -4.64 12.42 1.82
C LYS A 134 -5.37 12.24 0.49
N PHE A 135 -6.53 11.61 0.55
CA PHE A 135 -7.44 11.41 -0.57
C PHE A 135 -8.75 12.13 -0.24
N ASP A 136 -9.01 13.23 -0.93
CA ASP A 136 -10.24 14.03 -0.78
C ASP A 136 -10.93 14.21 -2.13
N ASP A 137 -12.03 14.97 -2.16
CA ASP A 137 -12.82 15.21 -3.38
C ASP A 137 -12.03 15.87 -4.54
N SER A 138 -10.86 16.46 -4.26
CA SER A 138 -9.98 17.04 -5.27
C SER A 138 -8.92 16.06 -5.82
N THR A 139 -8.86 14.86 -5.26
CA THR A 139 -7.88 13.84 -5.65
C THR A 139 -8.30 13.16 -6.95
N SER A 140 -7.32 12.91 -7.83
CA SER A 140 -7.52 12.21 -9.10
C SER A 140 -6.41 11.21 -9.31
N MET A 141 -6.75 10.01 -9.78
CA MET A 141 -5.78 8.98 -10.15
C MET A 141 -5.85 8.72 -11.64
N TYR A 142 -4.68 8.65 -12.28
CA TYR A 142 -4.59 8.43 -13.72
C TYR A 142 -3.68 7.25 -14.08
N ALA A 143 -4.06 6.51 -15.12
CA ALA A 143 -3.26 5.44 -15.71
C ALA A 143 -2.41 6.00 -16.86
N LYS A 144 -1.12 5.67 -16.86
CA LYS A 144 -0.26 5.92 -18.01
C LYS A 144 -0.49 4.83 -19.05
N MET A 145 -1.07 5.17 -20.21
CA MET A 145 -1.16 4.22 -21.32
C MET A 145 0.21 4.09 -21.98
N VAL A 146 0.81 2.90 -21.90
CA VAL A 146 1.88 2.52 -22.81
C VAL A 146 1.22 2.03 -24.09
N LYS A 147 1.33 2.80 -25.18
CA LYS A 147 0.91 2.31 -26.49
C LYS A 147 1.83 1.17 -26.89
N ASP A 148 1.35 -0.06 -26.82
CA ASP A 148 1.99 -1.18 -27.50
C ASP A 148 2.06 -0.82 -28.99
N GLU A 149 3.27 -0.71 -29.52
CA GLU A 149 3.48 -0.65 -30.97
C GLU A 149 3.02 -1.98 -31.56
N VAL A 150 1.74 -2.05 -31.92
CA VAL A 150 1.23 -3.07 -32.84
C VAL A 150 1.98 -2.84 -34.15
N ARG A 151 3.10 -3.56 -34.32
CA ARG A 151 3.71 -3.77 -35.63
C ARG A 151 2.63 -4.44 -36.48
N SER A 152 2.00 -3.66 -37.34
CA SER A 152 1.22 -4.19 -38.45
C SER A 152 2.14 -5.12 -39.22
N VAL A 153 1.89 -6.43 -39.09
CA VAL A 153 2.54 -7.44 -39.90
C VAL A 153 2.00 -7.27 -41.31
N ASP A 154 2.76 -6.57 -42.16
CA ASP A 154 2.53 -6.57 -43.60
C ASP A 154 2.69 -8.01 -44.11
N MET A 155 1.67 -8.50 -44.80
CA MET A 155 1.71 -9.78 -45.52
C MET A 155 2.64 -9.67 -46.74
N PRO A 156 3.35 -10.75 -47.12
CA PRO A 156 4.37 -10.69 -48.15
C PRO A 156 3.76 -10.75 -49.56
N ALA A 157 4.20 -9.85 -50.44
CA ALA A 157 4.08 -10.01 -51.89
C ALA A 157 5.29 -10.80 -52.43
N LYS A 158 5.01 -11.69 -53.37
CA LYS A 158 5.91 -12.71 -53.95
C LYS A 158 6.96 -12.14 -54.92
N ASP A 159 8.08 -12.87 -54.96
CA ASP A 159 9.00 -13.21 -56.07
C ASP A 159 9.57 -12.09 -56.97
N GLU A 160 10.91 -11.97 -57.04
CA GLU A 160 11.74 -12.70 -58.02
C GLU A 160 13.26 -12.47 -57.76
N ASN A 161 14.08 -13.16 -58.54
CA ASN A 161 15.33 -13.83 -58.23
C ASN A 161 16.62 -13.02 -58.52
N ALA A 162 17.71 -13.48 -57.88
CA ALA A 162 19.10 -13.55 -58.37
C ALA A 162 20.16 -12.46 -58.06
N SER A 163 21.23 -12.94 -57.39
CA SER A 163 22.66 -12.59 -57.50
C SER A 163 23.12 -11.30 -56.78
N HIS A 164 24.33 -11.12 -56.25
CA HIS A 164 25.49 -11.94 -55.87
C HIS A 164 26.48 -10.95 -55.21
N LYS A 165 27.30 -11.41 -54.25
CA LYS A 165 28.62 -10.87 -53.83
C LYS A 165 28.62 -9.55 -53.01
N VAL A 166 29.07 -9.52 -51.74
CA VAL A 166 30.39 -9.75 -51.11
C VAL A 166 31.04 -8.39 -50.73
N ASP A 167 31.68 -8.41 -49.56
CA ASP A 167 32.60 -7.45 -48.95
C ASP A 167 32.03 -6.17 -48.35
N ASP A 168 32.64 -5.57 -47.34
CA ASP A 168 33.52 -5.94 -46.22
C ASP A 168 33.77 -4.59 -45.52
N SER A 169 34.03 -4.67 -44.22
CA SER A 169 34.89 -3.79 -43.45
C SER A 169 34.54 -2.30 -43.18
N THR A 170 34.72 -2.03 -41.88
CA THR A 170 35.32 -0.82 -41.26
C THR A 170 34.44 0.43 -41.17
N SER A 171 33.92 0.75 -39.97
CA SER A 171 34.62 1.44 -38.88
C SER A 171 35.17 2.81 -39.30
N ILE A 172 34.65 3.89 -38.70
CA ILE A 172 35.43 4.80 -37.84
C ILE A 172 34.54 5.94 -37.36
N GLU A 173 34.64 6.15 -36.06
CA GLU A 173 34.21 7.29 -35.24
C GLU A 173 34.69 8.64 -35.82
N LYS A 174 33.96 9.73 -35.54
CA LYS A 174 34.52 10.82 -34.72
C LYS A 174 33.53 11.95 -34.44
N MET A 175 33.52 12.28 -33.15
CA MET A 175 33.13 13.53 -32.53
C MET A 175 33.84 14.74 -33.15
N ALA A 176 33.17 15.92 -33.19
CA ALA A 176 33.59 17.12 -32.44
C ALA A 176 32.90 18.42 -32.90
N LYS A 177 32.40 19.17 -31.89
CA LYS A 177 32.37 20.64 -31.70
C LYS A 177 31.20 21.50 -32.24
N GLU A 178 30.44 22.06 -31.28
CA GLU A 178 30.28 23.51 -30.92
C GLU A 178 30.69 24.56 -31.98
N GLU A 179 30.05 25.72 -32.19
CA GLU A 179 28.97 26.48 -31.53
C GLU A 179 28.60 27.66 -32.47
N VAL A 180 27.38 28.19 -32.31
CA VAL A 180 26.91 29.59 -32.53
C VAL A 180 26.73 30.18 -33.94
N GLY A 181 25.50 30.71 -34.19
CA GLY A 181 25.30 31.96 -34.94
C GLY A 181 24.11 32.06 -35.90
N SER A 182 22.94 32.50 -35.39
CA SER A 182 21.83 33.29 -36.00
C SER A 182 21.61 33.34 -37.53
N ASP A 183 20.43 32.89 -38.00
CA ASP A 183 19.31 33.74 -38.49
C ASP A 183 18.34 32.99 -39.44
N ASN A 184 17.04 33.06 -39.09
CA ASN A 184 15.82 32.92 -39.89
C ASN A 184 15.76 31.92 -41.07
N MET A 185 15.04 30.80 -40.86
CA MET A 185 14.06 30.35 -41.86
C MET A 185 12.93 29.54 -41.21
N VAL A 186 11.70 29.99 -41.46
CA VAL A 186 10.46 29.30 -41.13
C VAL A 186 10.49 27.91 -41.75
N THR A 187 10.60 26.88 -40.91
CA THR A 187 10.21 25.52 -41.28
C THR A 187 9.40 24.96 -40.13
N THR A 188 8.18 24.57 -40.43
CA THR A 188 7.19 23.92 -39.58
C THR A 188 7.76 22.64 -38.96
N ASN A 189 8.46 22.76 -37.84
CA ASN A 189 8.73 21.63 -36.96
C ASN A 189 7.44 21.34 -36.21
N LYS A 190 6.64 20.44 -36.79
CA LYS A 190 5.64 19.67 -36.08
C LYS A 190 6.42 18.79 -35.10
N VAL A 191 6.80 19.36 -33.95
CA VAL A 191 7.18 18.58 -32.78
C VAL A 191 5.93 17.78 -32.46
N SER A 192 5.93 16.51 -32.88
CA SER A 192 4.99 15.54 -32.37
C SER A 192 5.30 15.39 -30.89
N HIS A 193 4.70 16.27 -30.08
CA HIS A 193 4.39 15.93 -28.71
C HIS A 193 3.62 14.61 -28.80
N LYS A 194 4.30 13.51 -28.47
CA LYS A 194 3.62 12.29 -28.04
C LYS A 194 2.87 12.74 -26.79
N GLU A 195 1.64 13.21 -26.95
CA GLU A 195 0.69 13.28 -25.85
C GLU A 195 0.57 11.84 -25.37
N GLU A 196 1.25 11.55 -24.26
CA GLU A 196 0.97 10.37 -23.47
C GLU A 196 -0.51 10.49 -23.10
N SER A 197 -1.34 9.64 -23.71
CA SER A 197 -2.75 9.58 -23.40
C SER A 197 -2.87 9.02 -21.99
N VAL A 198 -3.20 9.88 -21.03
CA VAL A 198 -3.42 9.49 -19.64
C VAL A 198 -4.92 9.29 -19.43
N GLU A 199 -5.32 8.13 -18.90
CA GLU A 199 -6.72 7.80 -18.64
C GLU A 199 -7.06 8.03 -17.17
N LEU A 200 -8.19 8.68 -16.89
CA LEU A 200 -8.69 8.84 -15.52
C LEU A 200 -9.18 7.49 -14.99
N ILE A 201 -8.59 6.99 -13.91
CA ILE A 201 -9.02 5.75 -13.25
C ILE A 201 -10.18 6.04 -12.31
N CYS A 202 -10.01 7.01 -11.41
CA CYS A 202 -11.00 7.40 -10.42
C CYS A 202 -10.70 8.81 -9.87
N ASN A 203 -11.65 9.35 -9.14
CA ASN A 203 -11.56 10.64 -8.46
C ASN A 203 -12.12 10.56 -7.03
N GLY A 204 -11.75 11.54 -6.23
CA GLY A 204 -12.23 11.68 -4.86
C GLY A 204 -11.55 10.73 -3.87
N LYS A 205 -12.23 10.48 -2.75
CA LYS A 205 -11.76 9.60 -1.67
C LYS A 205 -11.54 8.15 -2.12
N GLU A 206 -12.22 7.72 -3.18
CA GLU A 206 -12.09 6.36 -3.74
C GLU A 206 -10.70 6.09 -4.32
N CYS A 207 -9.94 7.13 -4.67
CA CYS A 207 -8.52 6.99 -5.03
C CYS A 207 -7.70 6.29 -3.93
N CYS A 208 -8.13 6.35 -2.65
CA CYS A 208 -7.48 5.62 -1.56
C CYS A 208 -7.59 4.11 -1.75
N LYS A 209 -8.77 3.61 -2.16
CA LYS A 209 -9.01 2.20 -2.45
C LYS A 209 -8.10 1.73 -3.57
N GLU A 210 -8.12 2.46 -4.68
CA GLU A 210 -7.34 2.14 -5.86
C GLU A 210 -5.84 2.23 -5.60
N TYR A 211 -5.39 3.13 -4.72
CA TYR A 211 -3.99 3.20 -4.32
C TYR A 211 -3.56 1.91 -3.62
N ILE A 212 -4.33 1.44 -2.64
CA ILE A 212 -4.01 0.18 -1.95
C ILE A 212 -4.02 -0.99 -2.93
N LYS A 213 -5.04 -1.10 -3.78
CA LYS A 213 -5.15 -2.22 -4.75
C LYS A 213 -4.06 -2.19 -5.82
N ARG A 214 -3.84 -1.04 -6.46
CA ARG A 214 -2.99 -0.94 -7.66
C ARG A 214 -1.54 -0.64 -7.37
N PHE A 215 -1.25 0.03 -6.26
CA PHE A 215 0.12 0.40 -5.93
C PHE A 215 0.73 -0.55 -4.90
N LEU A 216 -0.01 -0.89 -3.83
CA LEU A 216 0.50 -1.82 -2.83
C LEU A 216 0.39 -3.27 -3.31
N ALA A 217 -0.81 -3.75 -3.64
CA ALA A 217 -1.04 -5.18 -3.87
C ALA A 217 -0.69 -5.68 -5.29
N ALA A 218 -0.50 -4.80 -6.28
CA ALA A 218 -0.43 -5.21 -7.68
C ALA A 218 0.75 -6.14 -8.02
N ILE A 219 1.94 -5.85 -7.47
CA ILE A 219 3.13 -6.67 -7.73
C ILE A 219 2.95 -8.08 -7.12
N PRO A 220 2.64 -8.23 -5.81
CA PRO A 220 2.41 -9.55 -5.23
C PRO A 220 1.31 -10.35 -5.92
N LEU A 221 0.22 -9.68 -6.29
CA LEU A 221 -0.90 -10.32 -6.98
C LEU A 221 -0.49 -10.86 -8.35
N GLY A 222 0.22 -10.05 -9.16
CA GLY A 222 0.68 -10.47 -10.49
C GLY A 222 1.67 -11.63 -10.45
N GLU A 223 2.59 -11.64 -9.47
CA GLU A 223 3.54 -12.73 -9.27
C GLU A 223 2.83 -14.03 -8.88
N LEU A 224 1.90 -13.97 -7.92
CA LEU A 224 1.14 -15.14 -7.49
C LEU A 224 0.21 -15.69 -8.58
N GLU A 225 -0.41 -14.84 -9.39
CA GLU A 225 -1.19 -15.30 -10.55
C GLU A 225 -0.32 -16.08 -11.55
N ALA A 226 0.94 -15.65 -11.75
CA ALA A 226 1.87 -16.35 -12.64
C ALA A 226 2.36 -17.67 -12.03
N GLU A 227 2.54 -17.74 -10.71
CA GLU A 227 2.88 -18.96 -9.96
C GLU A 227 1.72 -19.97 -9.96
N GLU A 228 0.48 -19.52 -9.76
CA GLU A 228 -0.73 -20.35 -9.81
C GLU A 228 -0.89 -21.00 -11.20
N LYS A 229 -0.71 -20.23 -12.27
CA LYS A 229 -0.73 -20.75 -13.66
C LYS A 229 0.35 -21.80 -13.92
N LYS A 230 1.44 -21.79 -13.16
CA LYS A 230 2.52 -22.78 -13.23
C LYS A 230 2.30 -23.95 -12.27
N GLY A 231 1.24 -23.94 -11.46
CA GLY A 231 0.98 -24.93 -10.41
C GLY A 231 1.98 -24.87 -9.25
N MET A 232 2.61 -23.71 -9.04
CA MET A 232 3.66 -23.50 -8.04
C MET A 232 3.19 -22.74 -6.80
N ALA A 233 2.08 -22.00 -6.91
CA ALA A 233 1.53 -21.27 -5.79
C ALA A 233 0.98 -22.26 -4.75
N SER A 234 1.41 -22.07 -3.50
CA SER A 234 0.88 -22.80 -2.36
C SER A 234 -0.19 -21.98 -1.66
N THR A 235 -1.13 -22.63 -0.98
CA THR A 235 -2.10 -21.93 -0.11
C THR A 235 -1.38 -21.04 0.89
N PHE A 236 -0.26 -21.50 1.45
CA PHE A 236 0.55 -20.71 2.38
C PHE A 236 1.06 -19.40 1.76
N SER A 237 1.62 -19.44 0.54
CA SER A 237 2.11 -18.23 -0.15
C SER A 237 0.99 -17.26 -0.51
N LEU A 238 -0.21 -17.76 -0.80
CA LEU A 238 -1.39 -16.92 -1.04
C LEU A 238 -1.81 -16.20 0.24
N HIS A 239 -1.93 -16.94 1.34
CA HIS A 239 -2.23 -16.33 2.64
C HIS A 239 -1.21 -15.28 3.04
N GLN A 240 0.08 -15.63 2.98
CA GLN A 240 1.14 -14.73 3.38
C GLN A 240 1.14 -13.40 2.61
N ARG A 241 0.86 -13.42 1.31
CA ARG A 241 1.05 -12.25 0.44
C ARG A 241 -0.23 -11.50 0.09
N LEU A 242 -1.39 -12.15 0.17
CA LEU A 242 -2.67 -11.56 -0.21
C LEU A 242 -3.58 -11.26 0.97
N GLN A 243 -3.40 -11.91 2.13
CA GLN A 243 -4.22 -11.63 3.30
C GLN A 243 -3.92 -10.23 3.82
N ILE A 244 -4.98 -9.47 4.08
CA ILE A 244 -4.95 -8.14 4.66
C ILE A 244 -5.95 -8.05 5.80
N ASP A 245 -5.50 -7.51 6.92
CA ASP A 245 -6.26 -7.39 8.15
C ASP A 245 -6.51 -5.92 8.48
N PHE A 246 -7.76 -5.59 8.82
CA PHE A 246 -8.21 -4.25 9.20
C PHE A 246 -8.62 -4.28 10.66
N HIS A 247 -7.78 -3.74 11.54
CA HIS A 247 -8.03 -3.72 12.98
C HIS A 247 -8.66 -2.38 13.39
N TYR A 248 -9.98 -2.37 13.56
CA TYR A 248 -10.70 -1.16 13.97
C TYR A 248 -10.25 -0.73 15.37
N SER A 249 -9.72 0.48 15.46
CA SER A 249 -9.02 0.97 16.64
C SER A 249 -9.70 2.20 17.24
N LEU A 250 -9.98 2.12 18.53
CA LEU A 250 -10.42 3.25 19.34
C LEU A 250 -9.25 3.82 20.11
N SER A 251 -9.12 5.15 20.07
CA SER A 251 -8.27 5.86 21.01
C SER A 251 -9.04 6.04 22.31
N ALA A 252 -8.46 5.61 23.43
CA ALA A 252 -9.00 6.01 24.71
C ALA A 252 -8.74 7.52 24.86
N THR A 253 -9.75 8.34 24.54
CA THR A 253 -9.76 9.70 25.08
C THR A 253 -9.70 9.55 26.59
N SER A 254 -8.74 10.24 27.23
CA SER A 254 -8.71 10.40 28.68
C SER A 254 -10.09 10.88 29.09
N SER A 255 -10.92 9.96 29.59
CA SER A 255 -12.25 10.28 30.07
C SER A 255 -12.01 11.30 31.18
N SER A 256 -12.51 12.52 30.94
CA SER A 256 -12.53 13.57 31.93
C SER A 256 -13.09 12.99 33.22
N SER A 257 -12.25 13.05 34.26
CA SER A 257 -12.54 12.60 35.61
C SER A 257 -13.96 12.94 36.03
N SER A 258 -14.76 11.92 36.35
CA SER A 258 -15.94 12.11 37.20
C SER A 258 -16.12 10.93 38.16
N SER A 259 -15.89 11.27 39.44
CA SER A 259 -16.44 10.69 40.67
C SER A 259 -16.19 9.21 41.02
N SER A 260 -15.25 9.06 41.95
CA SER A 260 -15.17 8.08 43.04
C SER A 260 -16.50 7.54 43.60
N TYR A 261 -16.56 6.21 43.80
CA TYR A 261 -17.04 5.57 45.04
C TYR A 261 -16.36 4.19 45.22
N PRO A 262 -15.99 3.80 46.45
CA PRO A 262 -15.42 2.49 46.73
C PRO A 262 -16.52 1.48 47.04
N ALA A 263 -16.37 0.24 46.56
CA ALA A 263 -17.09 -0.90 47.11
C ALA A 263 -16.13 -2.06 47.30
N SER A 264 -15.68 -2.22 48.54
CA SER A 264 -15.18 -3.50 49.03
C SER A 264 -16.35 -4.49 49.10
N SER A 265 -16.21 -5.68 48.53
CA SER A 265 -16.44 -6.92 49.30
C SER A 265 -16.00 -8.16 48.52
N SER A 266 -15.59 -9.13 49.31
CA SER A 266 -14.75 -10.28 49.02
C SER A 266 -15.48 -11.50 48.44
N THR A 267 -14.68 -12.53 48.13
CA THR A 267 -14.97 -13.98 47.95
C THR A 267 -15.49 -14.42 46.57
N ASN A 268 -15.05 -15.52 45.93
CA ASN A 268 -14.06 -16.55 46.19
C ASN A 268 -13.70 -17.19 44.83
N PHE A 269 -12.41 -17.48 44.59
CA PHE A 269 -11.99 -18.45 43.58
C PHE A 269 -12.37 -19.85 44.07
N LEU A 270 -13.07 -20.62 43.23
CA LEU A 270 -13.18 -22.07 43.37
C LEU A 270 -12.34 -22.71 42.25
N PHE A 271 -11.20 -23.27 42.66
CA PHE A 271 -10.51 -24.35 41.96
C PHE A 271 -11.16 -25.69 42.34
N ALA A 272 -11.36 -26.56 41.36
CA ALA A 272 -11.31 -28.02 41.41
C ALA A 272 -11.32 -28.48 39.94
N SER A 273 -10.33 -29.14 39.34
CA SER A 273 -9.60 -30.36 39.73
C SER A 273 -10.52 -31.50 40.13
N GLU A 274 -11.01 -32.21 39.12
CA GLU A 274 -10.82 -33.66 38.93
C GLU A 274 -10.75 -33.97 37.43
#